data_AF-A0A0K2Y4P0-F1
#
_entry.id   AF-A0A0K2Y4P0-F1
#
_cell.length_a   1.000
_cell.length_b   1.000
_cell.length_c   1.000
_cell.angle_alpha   90.00
_cell.angle_beta   90.00
_cell.angle_gamma   90.00
#
_symmetry.space_group_name_H-M   'P 1'
#
loop_
_entity.id
_entity.type
_entity.pdbx_description
1 polymer ?
#
loop_
_entity_poly.entity_id
_entity_poly.type
_entity_poly.pdbx_seq_one_letter_code
_entity_poly.pdbx_strand_id
1 'polypeptide(L)'
;MALGVAHAAEDFSKLSNKEFIQKAGTMHDAEDVIQYRLEVAKRMSKIKSPKAKAEFKHQVKKTAKANFAKMSTADFNKLREEVAEELNKMKQEHKPQELKKMGLAGVEVCKGEEHKIWCHPKHAKKGEHHKGEHHAHKKEYKGEHEEHEEHGAKAEHAHPAGAKPAASHE
;
A
#
# COMPACT_ATOMS: atom_id res chain seq x y z
N MET A 1 15.07 29.24 27.21
CA MET A 1 13.68 28.73 27.18
C MET A 1 13.49 28.03 25.84
N ALA A 2 13.34 26.72 25.83
CA ALA A 2 12.93 25.98 24.63
C ALA A 2 11.66 25.22 25.02
N LEU A 3 10.53 25.77 24.60
CA LEU A 3 9.20 25.20 24.80
C LEU A 3 9.17 23.89 24.01
N GLY A 4 9.38 22.77 24.70
CA GLY A 4 9.14 21.45 24.14
C GLY A 4 7.69 21.37 23.74
N VAL A 5 7.43 21.44 22.44
CA VAL A 5 6.12 21.12 21.88
C VAL A 5 5.93 19.63 22.17
N ALA A 6 5.21 19.32 23.25
CA ALA A 6 4.69 17.99 23.48
C ALA A 6 3.74 17.69 22.33
N HIS A 7 4.26 17.09 21.25
CA HIS A 7 3.42 16.48 20.24
C HIS A 7 2.63 15.39 20.96
N ALA A 8 1.36 15.67 21.26
CA ALA A 8 0.43 14.64 21.67
C ALA A 8 0.25 13.73 20.44
N ALA A 9 0.66 12.47 20.56
CA ALA A 9 0.48 11.47 19.51
C ALA A 9 -0.95 11.51 18.94
N GLU A 10 -1.07 11.38 17.61
CA GLU A 10 -2.36 11.49 16.95
C GLU A 10 -3.30 10.37 17.44
N ASP A 11 -4.46 10.72 18.01
CA ASP A 11 -5.41 9.72 18.52
C ASP A 11 -6.24 9.11 17.38
N PHE A 12 -5.67 8.11 16.71
CA PHE A 12 -6.29 7.42 15.58
C PHE A 12 -7.57 6.65 15.93
N SER A 13 -7.88 6.47 17.22
CA SER A 13 -9.04 5.70 17.67
C SER A 13 -10.38 6.35 17.35
N LYS A 14 -10.40 7.68 17.18
CA LYS A 14 -11.61 8.47 16.88
C LYS A 14 -11.95 8.56 15.40
N LEU A 15 -11.02 8.19 14.51
CA LEU A 15 -11.20 8.31 13.07
C LEU A 15 -12.18 7.25 12.54
N SER A 16 -13.04 7.62 11.59
CA SER A 16 -13.78 6.63 10.82
C SER A 16 -12.81 5.70 10.05
N ASN A 17 -13.26 4.53 9.61
CA ASN A 17 -12.40 3.64 8.82
C ASN A 17 -11.89 4.30 7.54
N LYS A 18 -12.70 5.13 6.89
CA LYS A 18 -12.32 5.84 5.67
C LYS A 18 -11.20 6.84 5.95
N GLU A 19 -11.36 7.69 6.96
CA GLU A 19 -10.36 8.71 7.34
C GLU A 19 -9.07 8.06 7.84
N PHE A 20 -9.19 7.00 8.66
CA PHE A 20 -8.05 6.24 9.15
C PHE A 20 -7.21 5.66 8.01
N ILE A 21 -7.85 5.12 6.96
CA ILE A 21 -7.15 4.60 5.80
C ILE A 21 -6.45 5.72 5.02
N GLN A 22 -7.06 6.90 4.92
CA GLN A 22 -6.48 8.05 4.22
C GLN A 22 -5.21 8.57 4.89
N LYS A 23 -5.11 8.44 6.22
CA LYS A 23 -3.92 8.77 7.01
C LYS A 23 -2.75 7.80 6.81
N ALA A 24 -2.95 6.64 6.17
CA ALA A 24 -1.89 5.67 6.00
C ALA A 24 -0.68 6.28 5.27
N GLY A 25 0.49 6.26 5.91
CA GLY A 25 1.75 6.73 5.33
C GLY A 25 1.88 8.25 5.18
N THR A 26 1.08 9.04 5.90
CA THR A 26 1.24 10.51 5.97
C THR A 26 2.04 10.98 7.18
N MET A 27 2.33 10.08 8.13
CA MET A 27 3.07 10.40 9.35
C MET A 27 4.56 10.49 9.06
N HIS A 28 5.22 11.45 9.69
CA HIS A 28 6.67 11.67 9.56
C HIS A 28 7.44 11.41 10.86
N ASP A 29 6.74 10.99 11.92
CA ASP A 29 7.31 10.69 13.23
C ASP A 29 7.15 9.21 13.57
N ALA A 30 8.17 8.62 14.17
CA ALA A 30 8.19 7.19 14.46
C ALA A 30 7.09 6.76 15.44
N GLU A 31 6.80 7.59 16.45
CA GLU A 31 5.76 7.31 17.44
C GLU A 31 4.38 7.20 16.78
N ASP A 32 4.01 8.16 15.92
CA ASP A 32 2.73 8.13 15.20
C ASP A 32 2.63 6.94 14.24
N VAL A 33 3.72 6.59 13.56
CA VAL A 33 3.76 5.39 12.69
C VAL A 33 3.51 4.12 13.50
N ILE A 34 4.05 4.01 14.72
CA ILE A 34 3.82 2.88 15.62
C ILE A 34 2.38 2.89 16.16
N GLN A 35 1.88 4.03 16.65
CA GLN A 35 0.50 4.16 17.14
C GLN A 35 -0.52 3.82 16.05
N TYR A 36 -0.29 4.28 14.82
CA TYR A 36 -1.10 3.91 13.67
C TYR A 36 -1.09 2.40 13.45
N ARG A 37 0.07 1.74 13.54
CA ARG A 37 0.20 0.28 13.37
C ARG A 37 -0.55 -0.50 14.44
N LEU A 38 -0.54 -0.02 15.69
CA LEU A 38 -1.32 -0.59 16.79
C LEU A 38 -2.82 -0.50 16.49
N GLU A 39 -3.29 0.65 16.04
CA GLU A 39 -4.69 0.85 15.69
C GLU A 39 -5.10 0.03 14.44
N VAL A 40 -4.21 -0.15 13.45
CA VAL A 40 -4.42 -1.10 12.35
C VAL A 40 -4.66 -2.51 12.91
N ALA A 41 -3.83 -2.97 13.85
CA ALA A 41 -3.97 -4.30 14.44
C ALA A 41 -5.29 -4.44 15.22
N LYS A 42 -5.66 -3.42 15.99
CA LYS A 42 -6.92 -3.36 16.75
C LYS A 42 -8.14 -3.37 15.83
N ARG A 43 -8.14 -2.62 14.73
CA ARG A 43 -9.24 -2.65 13.75
C ARG A 43 -9.31 -3.98 13.03
N MET A 44 -8.17 -4.55 12.65
CA MET A 44 -8.08 -5.88 12.04
C MET A 44 -8.58 -7.01 12.96
N SER A 45 -8.43 -6.91 14.28
CA SER A 45 -8.95 -7.92 15.22
C SER A 45 -10.47 -7.85 15.37
N LYS A 46 -11.07 -6.66 15.19
CA LYS A 46 -12.53 -6.46 15.21
C LYS A 46 -13.23 -6.94 13.93
N ILE A 47 -12.53 -6.99 12.80
CA ILE A 47 -13.10 -7.47 11.53
C ILE A 47 -13.18 -9.00 11.53
N LYS A 48 -14.41 -9.53 11.52
CA LYS A 48 -14.68 -10.99 11.50
C LYS A 48 -14.52 -11.62 10.12
N SER A 49 -14.93 -10.93 9.06
CA SER A 49 -14.89 -11.46 7.69
C SER A 49 -13.46 -11.49 7.14
N PRO A 50 -12.93 -12.65 6.71
CA PRO A 50 -11.61 -12.73 6.09
C PRO A 50 -11.49 -11.83 4.84
N LYS A 51 -12.55 -11.74 4.04
CA LYS A 51 -12.60 -10.87 2.84
C LYS A 51 -12.48 -9.40 3.23
N ALA A 52 -13.29 -8.94 4.18
CA ALA A 52 -13.25 -7.55 4.65
C ALA A 52 -11.90 -7.21 5.29
N LYS A 53 -11.28 -8.16 6.00
CA LYS A 53 -9.95 -7.99 6.61
C LYS A 53 -8.85 -7.86 5.55
N ALA A 54 -8.92 -8.67 4.50
CA ALA A 54 -8.01 -8.58 3.36
C ALA A 54 -8.18 -7.24 2.61
N GLU A 55 -9.42 -6.81 2.39
CA GLU A 55 -9.72 -5.54 1.74
C GLU A 55 -9.21 -4.34 2.54
N PHE A 56 -9.49 -4.30 3.86
CA PHE A 56 -8.98 -3.27 4.75
C PHE A 56 -7.44 -3.19 4.71
N LYS A 57 -6.76 -4.34 4.83
CA LYS A 57 -5.30 -4.41 4.75
C LYS A 57 -4.78 -3.94 3.38
N HIS A 58 -5.47 -4.27 2.30
CA HIS A 58 -5.11 -3.84 0.95
C HIS A 58 -5.23 -2.32 0.82
N GLN A 59 -6.33 -1.72 1.27
CA GLN A 59 -6.55 -0.28 1.21
C GLN A 59 -5.50 0.49 2.03
N VAL A 60 -5.22 0.07 3.29
CA VAL A 60 -4.17 0.68 4.12
C VAL A 60 -2.81 0.65 3.41
N LYS A 61 -2.43 -0.51 2.85
CA LYS A 61 -1.14 -0.66 2.15
C LYS A 61 -1.06 0.19 0.87
N LYS A 62 -2.14 0.21 0.09
CA LYS A 62 -2.21 0.98 -1.15
C LYS A 62 -2.06 2.47 -0.87
N THR A 63 -2.79 2.98 0.11
CA THR A 63 -2.70 4.39 0.52
C THR A 63 -1.33 4.74 1.09
N ALA A 64 -0.79 3.90 1.99
CA ALA A 64 0.55 4.10 2.53
C ALA A 64 1.61 4.18 1.44
N LYS A 65 1.60 3.26 0.48
CA LYS A 65 2.54 3.28 -0.65
C LYS A 65 2.41 4.56 -1.48
N ALA A 66 1.18 5.02 -1.73
CA ALA A 66 0.93 6.23 -2.51
C ALA A 66 1.39 7.50 -1.77
N ASN A 67 1.30 7.54 -0.45
CA ASN A 67 1.77 8.67 0.35
C ASN A 67 3.28 8.65 0.55
N PHE A 68 3.88 7.49 0.84
CA PHE A 68 5.34 7.36 0.89
C PHE A 68 6.00 7.74 -0.43
N ALA A 69 5.40 7.40 -1.58
CA ALA A 69 5.92 7.81 -2.89
C ALA A 69 6.05 9.34 -3.10
N LYS A 70 5.39 10.16 -2.27
CA LYS A 70 5.50 11.63 -2.28
C LYS A 70 6.62 12.14 -1.37
N MET A 71 7.13 11.29 -0.47
CA MET A 71 8.23 11.58 0.44
C MET A 71 9.56 11.41 -0.28
N SER A 72 10.55 12.21 0.07
CA SER A 72 11.91 12.02 -0.46
C SER A 72 12.48 10.68 0.04
N THR A 73 13.36 10.06 -0.74
CA THR A 73 14.00 8.81 -0.34
C THR A 73 14.83 8.98 0.93
N ALA A 74 15.46 10.14 1.13
CA ALA A 74 16.23 10.45 2.32
C ALA A 74 15.33 10.51 3.56
N ASP A 75 14.24 11.27 3.49
CA ASP A 75 13.32 11.39 4.62
C ASP A 75 12.66 10.04 4.92
N PHE A 76 12.24 9.30 3.89
CA PHE A 76 11.63 8.00 4.10
C PHE A 76 12.59 7.01 4.77
N ASN A 77 13.86 6.99 4.35
CA ASN A 77 14.87 6.14 4.97
C ASN A 77 15.08 6.53 6.44
N LYS A 78 15.18 7.83 6.73
CA LYS A 78 15.29 8.33 8.10
C LYS A 78 14.10 7.89 8.96
N LEU A 79 12.87 8.14 8.50
CA LEU A 79 11.65 7.70 9.19
C LEU A 79 11.66 6.19 9.43
N ARG A 80 12.09 5.42 8.44
CA ARG A 80 12.15 3.96 8.54
C ARG A 80 13.16 3.50 9.59
N GLU A 81 14.31 4.16 9.70
CA GLU A 81 15.31 3.90 10.73
C GLU A 81 14.76 4.25 12.11
N GLU A 82 14.17 5.43 12.28
CA GLU A 82 13.57 5.87 13.55
C GLU A 82 12.45 4.92 14.00
N VAL A 83 11.61 4.46 13.07
CA VAL A 83 10.57 3.45 13.34
C VAL A 83 11.17 2.10 13.73
N ALA A 84 12.30 1.71 13.14
CA ALA A 84 12.97 0.46 13.49
C ALA A 84 13.56 0.50 14.90
N GLU A 85 14.15 1.63 15.29
CA GLU A 85 14.66 1.86 16.64
C GLU A 85 13.52 1.87 17.66
N GLU A 86 12.44 2.60 17.40
CA GLU A 86 11.29 2.69 18.29
C GLU A 86 10.58 1.35 18.46
N LEU A 87 10.41 0.60 17.37
CA LEU A 87 9.89 -0.77 17.43
C LEU A 87 10.80 -1.67 18.27
N ASN A 88 12.12 -1.51 18.18
CA ASN A 88 13.06 -2.30 18.95
C ASN A 88 12.98 -1.98 20.45
N LYS A 89 12.86 -0.70 20.83
CA LYS A 89 12.62 -0.28 22.21
C LYS A 89 11.34 -0.92 22.76
N MET A 90 10.22 -0.80 22.05
CA MET A 90 8.96 -1.43 22.47
C MET A 90 9.08 -2.95 22.61
N LYS A 91 9.85 -3.61 21.72
CA LYS A 91 10.09 -5.07 21.83
C LYS A 91 10.94 -5.45 23.05
N GLN A 92 11.82 -4.58 23.50
CA GLN A 92 12.63 -4.79 24.70
C GLN A 92 11.85 -4.47 25.98
N GLU A 93 11.01 -3.44 25.95
CA GLU A 93 10.19 -3.00 27.08
C GLU A 93 8.99 -3.91 27.36
N HIS A 94 8.40 -4.48 26.31
CA HIS A 94 7.21 -5.32 26.43
C HIS A 94 7.51 -6.81 26.33
N LYS A 95 6.84 -7.59 27.19
CA LYS A 95 6.88 -9.06 27.12
C LYS A 95 6.26 -9.55 25.80
N PRO A 96 6.67 -10.73 25.29
CA PRO A 96 6.13 -11.29 24.05
C PRO A 96 4.60 -11.40 23.98
N GLN A 97 3.93 -11.65 25.11
CA GLN A 97 2.48 -11.71 25.18
C GLN A 97 1.81 -10.35 24.97
N GLU A 98 2.40 -9.28 25.49
CA GLU A 98 1.91 -7.90 25.30
C GLU A 98 2.12 -7.47 23.86
N LEU A 99 3.28 -7.76 23.27
CA LEU A 99 3.54 -7.53 21.84
C LEU A 99 2.53 -8.26 20.95
N LYS A 100 2.09 -9.46 21.35
CA LYS A 100 1.04 -10.21 20.62
C LYS A 100 -0.32 -9.52 20.72
N LYS A 101 -0.71 -9.04 21.91
CA LYS A 101 -1.96 -8.29 22.11
C LYS A 101 -1.97 -6.97 21.31
N MET A 102 -0.84 -6.30 21.27
CA MET A 102 -0.61 -5.06 20.50
C MET A 102 -0.52 -5.30 18.98
N GLY A 103 -0.37 -6.55 18.54
CA GLY A 103 -0.20 -6.89 17.12
C GLY A 103 1.17 -6.51 16.55
N LEU A 104 2.17 -6.34 17.42
CA LEU A 104 3.58 -6.09 17.09
C LEU A 104 4.43 -7.38 17.11
N ALA A 105 3.91 -8.49 17.64
CA ALA A 105 4.60 -9.77 17.60
C ALA A 105 4.91 -10.20 16.15
N GLY A 106 6.19 -10.47 15.86
CA GLY A 106 6.66 -10.84 14.53
C GLY A 106 6.60 -9.70 13.50
N VAL A 107 6.36 -8.46 13.91
CA VAL A 107 6.44 -7.30 13.01
C VAL A 107 7.90 -6.90 12.86
N GLU A 108 8.33 -6.67 11.63
CA GLU A 108 9.68 -6.21 11.30
C GLU A 108 9.59 -5.01 10.37
N VAL A 109 10.57 -4.11 10.48
CA VAL A 109 10.74 -2.99 9.53
C VAL A 109 11.55 -3.50 8.34
N CYS A 110 11.09 -3.18 7.13
CA CYS A 110 11.77 -3.55 5.91
C CYS A 110 13.09 -2.82 5.74
N LYS A 111 14.04 -3.50 5.13
CA LYS A 111 15.32 -2.94 4.70
C LYS A 111 15.39 -2.98 3.18
N GLY A 112 16.11 -2.05 2.55
CA GLY A 112 16.34 -2.01 1.10
C GLY A 112 15.60 -0.89 0.38
N GLU A 113 15.44 -1.03 -0.93
CA GLU A 113 14.90 0.00 -1.84
C GLU A 113 13.36 0.04 -1.88
N GLU A 114 12.69 -0.94 -1.26
CA GLU A 114 11.23 -0.95 -1.22
C GLU A 114 10.70 0.20 -0.36
N HIS A 115 9.85 1.04 -0.97
CA HIS A 115 9.18 2.18 -0.33
C HIS A 115 8.02 1.72 0.57
N LYS A 116 8.33 0.86 1.55
CA LYS A 116 7.42 0.30 2.55
C LYS A 116 8.13 0.17 3.90
N ILE A 117 7.43 0.53 4.99
CA ILE A 117 7.98 0.41 6.35
C ILE A 117 7.83 -1.02 6.87
N TRP A 118 6.63 -1.61 6.77
CA TRP A 118 6.33 -2.88 7.41
C TRP A 118 6.57 -4.09 6.51
N CYS A 119 7.34 -5.05 7.00
CA CYS A 119 7.58 -6.32 6.34
C CYS A 119 6.59 -7.39 6.78
N HIS A 120 6.30 -8.31 5.87
CA HIS A 120 5.68 -9.56 6.28
C HIS A 120 6.70 -10.33 7.11
N PRO A 121 6.32 -10.89 8.27
CA PRO A 121 7.19 -11.80 8.99
C PRO A 121 7.67 -12.84 7.99
N LYS A 122 8.98 -12.99 7.85
CA LYS A 122 9.54 -14.13 7.15
C LYS A 122 9.08 -15.34 7.96
N HIS A 123 8.07 -16.05 7.48
CA HIS A 123 7.93 -17.45 7.83
C HIS A 123 9.31 -18.03 7.58
N ALA A 124 9.93 -18.62 8.59
CA ALA A 124 11.14 -19.41 8.40
C ALA A 124 10.79 -20.46 7.34
N LYS A 125 11.08 -20.15 6.07
CA LYS A 125 11.01 -21.10 4.99
C LYS A 125 12.08 -22.11 5.33
N LYS A 126 11.67 -23.26 5.85
CA LYS A 126 12.39 -24.50 5.57
C LYS A 126 12.43 -24.62 4.05
N GLY A 127 13.60 -24.43 3.45
CA GLY A 127 13.89 -24.73 2.05
C GLY A 127 13.80 -23.54 1.10
N GLU A 128 14.90 -23.36 0.36
CA GLU A 128 15.04 -22.60 -0.88
C GLU A 128 13.86 -22.73 -1.86
N HIS A 129 13.61 -21.68 -2.66
CA HIS A 129 13.81 -21.68 -4.12
C HIS A 129 13.23 -20.37 -4.73
N HIS A 130 14.16 -19.61 -5.32
CA HIS A 130 14.09 -18.67 -6.45
C HIS A 130 13.07 -17.51 -6.49
N LYS A 131 13.65 -16.30 -6.36
CA LYS A 131 13.61 -15.22 -7.36
C LYS A 131 12.51 -15.35 -8.42
N GLY A 132 11.44 -14.59 -8.27
CA GLY A 132 10.55 -14.23 -9.37
C GLY A 132 11.25 -13.22 -10.27
N GLU A 133 12.10 -13.73 -11.15
CA GLU A 133 12.67 -12.99 -12.27
C GLU A 133 11.53 -12.65 -13.24
N HIS A 134 11.24 -11.35 -13.40
CA HIS A 134 10.32 -10.85 -14.40
C HIS A 134 10.96 -11.01 -15.78
N HIS A 135 10.80 -12.16 -16.42
CA HIS A 135 11.03 -12.26 -17.86
C HIS A 135 9.85 -11.63 -18.60
N ALA A 136 10.05 -10.37 -18.98
CA ALA A 136 9.29 -9.73 -20.04
C ALA A 136 9.46 -10.57 -21.33
N HIS A 137 8.35 -11.12 -21.80
CA HIS A 137 8.29 -11.90 -23.03
C HIS A 137 8.46 -10.96 -24.24
N LYS A 138 9.71 -10.73 -24.65
CA LYS A 138 10.03 -10.16 -25.97
C LYS A 138 9.64 -11.21 -27.01
N LYS A 139 8.50 -11.01 -27.68
CA LYS A 139 8.12 -11.82 -28.85
C LYS A 139 8.43 -11.01 -30.10
N GLU A 140 9.65 -11.21 -30.59
CA GLU A 140 10.04 -10.89 -31.95
C GLU A 140 9.30 -11.87 -32.88
N TYR A 141 8.47 -11.37 -33.79
CA TYR A 141 8.03 -12.10 -34.97
C TYR A 141 8.54 -11.35 -36.18
N LYS A 142 9.41 -12.00 -36.94
CA LYS A 142 9.89 -11.60 -38.27
C LYS A 142 9.71 -12.79 -39.21
N GLY A 143 9.18 -12.53 -40.40
CA GLY A 143 8.93 -13.44 -41.53
C GLY A 143 7.68 -12.94 -42.28
N GLU A 144 7.78 -11.99 -43.21
CA GLU A 144 8.07 -12.13 -44.67
C GLU A 144 6.97 -12.95 -45.39
N HIS A 145 6.02 -12.26 -46.07
CA HIS A 145 5.80 -12.14 -47.54
C HIS A 145 5.30 -13.45 -48.17
N GLU A 146 4.18 -13.54 -48.92
CA GLU A 146 3.91 -12.88 -50.20
C GLU A 146 2.48 -13.25 -50.70
N GLU A 147 1.77 -12.26 -51.31
CA GLU A 147 0.82 -12.26 -52.46
C GLU A 147 -0.30 -13.34 -52.61
N HIS A 148 -1.51 -13.10 -53.16
CA HIS A 148 -1.95 -12.23 -54.28
C HIS A 148 -3.50 -12.19 -54.34
N GLU A 149 -4.07 -11.13 -54.95
CA GLU A 149 -5.35 -11.02 -55.74
C GLU A 149 -6.69 -11.58 -55.18
N GLU A 150 -7.91 -11.10 -55.50
CA GLU A 150 -8.55 -9.93 -56.11
C GLU A 150 -10.07 -10.10 -55.81
N HIS A 151 -10.92 -9.16 -56.24
CA HIS A 151 -12.40 -9.10 -56.16
C HIS A 151 -12.98 -8.64 -54.81
N GLY A 152 -13.79 -7.58 -54.70
CA GLY A 152 -14.46 -6.74 -55.68
C GLY A 152 -15.76 -6.20 -55.09
N ALA A 153 -16.07 -4.92 -55.36
CA ALA A 153 -17.38 -4.25 -55.24
C ALA A 153 -17.98 -4.07 -53.81
N LYS A 154 -18.78 -3.06 -53.46
CA LYS A 154 -19.17 -1.75 -54.00
C LYS A 154 -20.08 -1.12 -52.92
N ALA A 155 -19.86 0.16 -52.64
CA ALA A 155 -20.78 1.25 -52.23
C ALA A 155 -21.98 1.05 -51.26
N GLU A 156 -22.13 2.10 -50.44
CA GLU A 156 -23.37 2.85 -50.13
C GLU A 156 -24.24 2.54 -48.89
N HIS A 157 -24.41 3.62 -48.10
CA HIS A 157 -25.51 4.05 -47.21
C HIS A 157 -25.91 3.14 -46.03
N ALA A 158 -26.31 3.61 -44.84
CA ALA A 158 -26.98 4.85 -44.47
C ALA A 158 -26.76 5.18 -42.98
N HIS A 159 -26.84 6.47 -42.65
CA HIS A 159 -27.05 7.02 -41.30
C HIS A 159 -28.46 6.70 -40.78
N PRO A 160 -28.70 6.79 -39.46
CA PRO A 160 -29.35 7.98 -38.86
C PRO A 160 -28.68 8.40 -37.53
N ALA A 161 -28.40 9.68 -37.24
CA ALA A 161 -29.26 10.83 -36.94
C ALA A 161 -29.86 10.85 -35.50
N GLY A 162 -29.42 11.86 -34.72
CA GLY A 162 -30.09 12.40 -33.51
C GLY A 162 -29.58 11.84 -32.17
N ALA A 163 -29.31 12.60 -31.10
CA ALA A 163 -29.30 14.04 -30.84
C ALA A 163 -28.48 14.28 -29.54
N LYS A 164 -27.89 15.46 -29.39
CA LYS A 164 -27.11 15.94 -28.23
C LYS A 164 -28.04 16.62 -27.18
N PRO A 165 -27.54 16.97 -25.97
CA PRO A 165 -28.28 16.93 -24.71
C PRO A 165 -28.96 18.26 -24.33
N ALA A 166 -29.92 18.20 -23.40
CA ALA A 166 -30.49 19.37 -22.74
C ALA A 166 -30.15 19.37 -21.25
N ALA A 167 -29.45 20.42 -20.84
CA ALA A 167 -29.33 20.88 -19.47
C ALA A 167 -30.59 21.68 -19.10
N SER A 168 -31.07 21.55 -17.87
CA SER A 168 -31.90 22.55 -17.22
C SER A 168 -31.55 22.63 -15.73
N HIS A 169 -31.04 23.80 -15.40
CA HIS A 169 -31.07 24.46 -14.10
C HIS A 169 -32.53 24.61 -13.64
N GLU A 170 -32.78 24.46 -12.34
CA GLU A 170 -33.49 25.40 -11.46
C GLU A 170 -33.39 24.93 -10.00
#